data_AF-A0A969FZJ6-F1
#
_entry.id   AF-A0A969FZJ6-F1
#
_cell.length_a   1.000
_cell.length_b   1.000
_cell.length_c   1.000
_cell.angle_alpha   90.00
_cell.angle_beta   90.00
_cell.angle_gamma   90.00
#
_symmetry.space_group_name_H-M   'P 1'
#
loop_
_entity.id
_entity.type
_entity.pdbx_description
1 polymer ?
#
loop_
_entity_poly.entity_id
_entity_poly.type
_entity_poly.pdbx_seq_one_letter_code
_entity_poly.pdbx_strand_id
1 'polypeptide(L)'
;MAEERESWKIKDEAILSELVALMGLSDEEKALLGGLADQARAMAPKMTDMFYDRLLKHQNTQEYLQGLSTERMHSMLGTWFVELFSGTYDEAYTRQRMQIGHIHVRIGLPVRYPLAMLDVIIPFGEEVARQSPRPEQALTAFRKVLALDVAVFNQAYENNQLKHLSELVGGERLARLLLAGKG
;
A
#
# COMPACT_ATOMS: atom_id res chain seq x y z
N MET A 1 10.40 -3.11 34.11
CA MET A 1 9.63 -1.87 33.90
C MET A 1 8.96 -1.97 32.54
N ALA A 2 7.73 -1.47 32.42
CA ALA A 2 6.74 -1.83 31.41
C ALA A 2 7.22 -1.66 29.96
N GLU A 3 7.41 -2.78 29.24
CA GLU A 3 7.59 -2.81 27.79
C GLU A 3 6.23 -2.86 27.09
N GLU A 4 5.37 -1.88 27.33
CA GLU A 4 4.17 -1.67 26.52
C GLU A 4 4.34 -0.35 25.77
N ARG A 5 4.19 -0.39 24.44
CA ARG A 5 4.34 0.80 23.59
C ARG A 5 2.96 1.31 23.19
N GLU A 6 2.74 2.61 23.23
CA GLU A 6 1.47 3.22 22.80
C GLU A 6 1.16 2.92 21.33
N SER A 7 2.18 2.82 20.47
CA SER A 7 2.00 2.45 19.07
C SER A 7 1.39 1.07 18.86
N TRP A 8 1.51 0.15 19.82
CA TRP A 8 0.88 -1.18 19.74
C TRP A 8 -0.64 -1.16 19.93
N LYS A 9 -1.18 -0.06 20.47
CA LYS A 9 -2.61 0.13 20.69
C LYS A 9 -3.32 0.70 19.45
N ILE A 10 -2.56 1.22 18.47
CA ILE A 10 -3.09 1.76 17.23
C ILE A 10 -3.36 0.59 16.27
N LYS A 11 -4.62 0.43 15.86
CA LYS A 11 -5.10 -0.71 15.07
C LYS A 11 -6.02 -0.26 13.95
N ASP A 12 -6.14 -1.10 12.95
CA ASP A 12 -7.12 -0.98 11.87
C ASP A 12 -7.13 0.44 11.25
N GLU A 13 -8.29 1.10 11.15
CA GLU A 13 -8.40 2.43 10.54
C GLU A 13 -7.66 3.54 11.32
N ALA A 14 -7.41 3.35 12.63
CA ALA A 14 -6.67 4.34 13.42
C ALA A 14 -5.21 4.49 12.95
N ILE A 15 -4.67 3.48 12.26
CA ILE A 15 -3.32 3.51 11.68
C ILE A 15 -3.25 4.56 10.57
N LEU A 16 -4.28 4.71 9.75
CA LEU A 16 -4.26 5.74 8.71
C LEU A 16 -4.24 7.14 9.33
N SER A 17 -5.13 7.41 10.29
CA SER A 17 -5.21 8.71 10.95
C SER A 17 -3.88 9.07 11.61
N GLU A 18 -3.23 8.10 12.25
CA GLU A 18 -1.90 8.29 12.82
C GLU A 18 -0.83 8.58 11.76
N LEU A 19 -0.75 7.77 10.70
CA LEU A 19 0.24 7.94 9.64
C LEU A 19 0.03 9.23 8.82
N VAL A 20 -1.21 9.60 8.52
CA VAL A 20 -1.54 10.87 7.84
C VAL A 20 -1.10 12.06 8.69
N ALA A 21 -1.33 12.02 10.00
CA ALA A 21 -0.88 13.05 10.92
C ALA A 21 0.66 13.09 11.00
N LEU A 22 1.32 11.94 11.09
CA LEU A 22 2.78 11.81 11.12
C LEU A 22 3.44 12.38 9.85
N MET A 23 2.83 12.14 8.69
CA MET A 23 3.37 12.54 7.38
C MET A 23 3.02 13.97 6.96
N GLY A 24 2.09 14.62 7.67
CA GLY A 24 1.66 15.99 7.39
C GLY A 24 1.13 16.15 5.96
N LEU A 25 0.20 15.29 5.54
CA LEU A 25 -0.45 15.40 4.23
C LEU A 25 -1.51 16.51 4.26
N SER A 26 -1.21 17.65 3.65
CA SER A 26 -2.07 18.85 3.69
C SER A 26 -3.27 18.73 2.75
N ASP A 27 -4.33 19.49 3.01
CA ASP A 27 -5.50 19.52 2.12
C ASP A 27 -5.18 20.10 0.74
N GLU A 28 -4.17 20.96 0.65
CA GLU A 28 -3.65 21.47 -0.62
C GLU A 28 -2.93 20.37 -1.43
N GLU A 29 -2.14 19.53 -0.78
CA GLU A 29 -1.51 18.35 -1.40
C GLU A 29 -2.55 17.34 -1.88
N LYS A 30 -3.60 17.10 -1.07
CA LYS A 30 -4.73 16.25 -1.45
C LYS A 30 -5.46 16.79 -2.68
N ALA A 31 -5.78 18.08 -2.70
CA ALA A 31 -6.46 18.71 -3.83
C ALA A 31 -5.61 18.67 -5.11
N LEU A 32 -4.29 18.86 -5.00
CA LEU A 32 -3.36 18.73 -6.11
C LEU A 32 -3.40 17.33 -6.72
N LEU A 33 -3.38 16.29 -5.90
CA LEU A 33 -3.45 14.91 -6.38
C LEU A 33 -4.83 14.60 -6.98
N GLY A 34 -5.92 15.05 -6.35
CA GLY A 34 -7.28 14.88 -6.86
C GLY A 34 -7.47 15.46 -8.27
N GLY A 35 -6.80 16.57 -8.58
CA GLY A 35 -6.80 17.18 -9.92
C GLY A 35 -6.04 16.40 -11.00
N LEU A 36 -5.37 15.29 -10.64
CA LEU A 36 -4.56 14.47 -11.55
C LEU A 36 -5.17 13.08 -11.83
N ALA A 37 -6.36 12.79 -11.32
CA ALA A 37 -6.99 11.48 -11.45
C ALA A 37 -7.20 11.04 -12.91
N ASP A 38 -7.51 11.97 -13.81
CA ASP A 38 -7.71 11.68 -15.24
C ASP A 38 -6.40 11.37 -15.95
N GLN A 39 -5.32 12.08 -15.61
CA GLN A 39 -3.96 11.82 -16.09
C GLN A 39 -3.48 10.45 -15.59
N ALA A 40 -3.76 10.12 -14.32
CA ALA A 40 -3.48 8.80 -13.78
C ALA A 40 -4.24 7.70 -14.53
N ARG A 41 -5.52 7.94 -14.84
CA ARG A 41 -6.36 6.98 -15.59
C ARG A 41 -5.85 6.77 -17.01
N ALA A 42 -5.40 7.82 -17.68
CA ALA A 42 -4.79 7.73 -19.00
C ALA A 42 -3.45 6.97 -18.97
N MET A 43 -2.69 7.07 -17.88
CA MET A 43 -1.39 6.41 -17.72
C MET A 43 -1.50 4.95 -17.25
N ALA A 44 -2.58 4.60 -16.55
CA ALA A 44 -2.76 3.30 -15.91
C ALA A 44 -2.57 2.10 -16.86
N PRO A 45 -3.12 2.06 -18.10
CA PRO A 45 -2.93 0.93 -19.00
C PRO A 45 -1.45 0.60 -19.22
N LYS A 46 -0.66 1.61 -19.62
CA LYS A 46 0.78 1.46 -19.86
C LYS A 46 1.54 1.01 -18.61
N MET A 47 1.18 1.54 -17.44
CA MET A 47 1.79 1.13 -16.17
C MET A 47 1.48 -0.34 -15.86
N THR A 48 0.22 -0.74 -15.98
CA THR A 48 -0.21 -2.12 -15.70
C THR A 48 0.43 -3.13 -16.66
N ASP A 49 0.58 -2.79 -17.94
CA ASP A 49 1.29 -3.60 -18.92
C ASP A 49 2.74 -3.85 -18.49
N MET A 50 3.48 -2.78 -18.17
CA MET A 50 4.86 -2.93 -17.70
C MET A 50 4.98 -3.72 -16.39
N PHE A 51 4.01 -3.59 -15.50
CA PHE A 51 3.98 -4.31 -14.22
C PHE A 51 3.79 -5.82 -14.43
N TYR A 52 2.75 -6.22 -15.17
CA TYR A 52 2.46 -7.64 -15.37
C TYR A 52 3.44 -8.32 -16.34
N ASP A 53 3.96 -7.60 -17.34
CA ASP A 53 5.05 -8.09 -18.19
C ASP A 53 6.27 -8.52 -17.38
N ARG A 54 6.61 -7.77 -16.32
CA ARG A 54 7.73 -8.12 -15.44
C ARG A 54 7.40 -9.32 -14.56
N LEU A 55 6.22 -9.33 -13.93
CA LEU A 55 5.82 -10.44 -13.06
C LEU A 55 5.71 -11.77 -13.81
N LEU A 56 5.21 -11.76 -15.05
CA LEU A 56 5.05 -12.97 -15.87
C LEU A 56 6.38 -13.54 -16.37
N LYS A 57 7.46 -12.73 -16.43
CA LYS A 57 8.81 -13.17 -16.82
C LYS A 57 9.58 -13.87 -15.70
N HIS A 58 9.10 -13.80 -14.45
CA HIS A 58 9.75 -14.41 -13.30
C HIS A 58 8.89 -15.53 -12.72
N GLN A 59 9.39 -16.77 -12.76
CA GLN A 59 8.65 -17.97 -12.36
C GLN A 59 8.02 -17.85 -10.95
N ASN A 60 8.78 -17.35 -9.97
CA ASN A 60 8.31 -17.21 -8.58
C ASN A 60 7.17 -16.19 -8.41
N THR A 61 7.00 -15.24 -9.32
CA THR A 61 5.85 -14.32 -9.29
C THR A 61 4.73 -14.78 -10.21
N GLN A 62 5.06 -15.44 -11.32
CA GLN A 62 4.10 -15.98 -12.27
C GLN A 62 3.16 -17.01 -11.64
N GLU A 63 3.63 -17.82 -10.69
CA GLU A 63 2.80 -18.82 -10.01
C GLU A 63 1.56 -18.23 -9.33
N TYR A 64 1.65 -16.99 -8.81
CA TYR A 64 0.53 -16.29 -8.16
C TYR A 64 -0.49 -15.71 -9.15
N LEU A 65 -0.19 -15.72 -10.45
CA LEU A 65 -1.03 -15.15 -11.51
C LEU A 65 -1.82 -16.22 -12.28
N GLN A 66 -1.57 -17.51 -12.00
CA GLN A 66 -2.20 -18.62 -12.72
C GLN A 66 -3.72 -18.65 -12.46
N GLY A 67 -4.51 -18.81 -13.53
CA GLY A 67 -5.97 -18.89 -13.46
C GLY A 67 -6.68 -17.55 -13.22
N LEU A 68 -5.94 -16.44 -13.12
CA LEU A 68 -6.52 -15.09 -13.06
C LEU A 68 -6.78 -14.55 -14.48
N SER A 69 -7.89 -13.83 -14.63
CA SER A 69 -8.14 -13.07 -15.86
C SER A 69 -7.14 -11.91 -15.97
N THR A 70 -6.40 -11.85 -17.07
CA THR A 70 -5.48 -10.74 -17.38
C THR A 70 -6.19 -9.40 -17.32
N GLU A 71 -7.37 -9.30 -17.93
CA GLU A 71 -8.16 -8.07 -17.90
C GLU A 71 -8.51 -7.65 -16.46
N ARG A 72 -8.92 -8.61 -15.62
CA ARG A 72 -9.24 -8.35 -14.21
C ARG A 72 -8.00 -7.90 -13.43
N MET A 73 -6.85 -8.52 -13.67
CA MET A 73 -5.59 -8.15 -13.02
C MET A 73 -5.19 -6.71 -13.36
N HIS A 74 -5.17 -6.36 -14.66
CA HIS A 74 -4.86 -5.00 -15.10
C HIS A 74 -5.89 -4.00 -14.56
N SER A 75 -7.18 -4.35 -14.58
CA SER A 75 -8.24 -3.49 -14.02
C SER A 75 -8.04 -3.21 -12.52
N MET A 76 -7.71 -4.24 -11.72
CA MET A 76 -7.50 -4.11 -10.28
C MET A 76 -6.29 -3.22 -9.96
N LEU A 77 -5.15 -3.46 -10.62
CA LEU A 77 -3.94 -2.67 -10.40
C LEU A 77 -4.09 -1.23 -10.93
N GLY A 78 -4.74 -1.06 -12.09
CA GLY A 78 -5.02 0.26 -12.66
C GLY A 78 -5.95 1.09 -11.77
N THR A 79 -6.98 0.46 -11.21
CA THR A 79 -7.87 1.11 -10.23
C THR A 79 -7.10 1.56 -8.99
N TRP A 80 -6.28 0.67 -8.42
CA TRP A 80 -5.43 1.01 -7.27
C TRP A 80 -4.52 2.21 -7.56
N PHE A 81 -3.89 2.23 -8.74
CA PHE A 81 -3.00 3.32 -9.14
C PHE A 81 -3.73 4.66 -9.29
N VAL A 82 -4.91 4.67 -9.91
CA VAL A 82 -5.73 5.88 -10.05
C VAL A 82 -6.17 6.41 -8.68
N GLU A 83 -6.48 5.52 -7.75
CA GLU A 83 -6.89 5.89 -6.39
C GLU A 83 -5.77 6.56 -5.59
N LEU A 84 -4.49 6.38 -5.93
CA LEU A 84 -3.38 7.18 -5.36
C LEU A 84 -3.54 8.69 -5.66
N PHE A 85 -4.36 9.03 -6.66
CA PHE A 85 -4.69 10.39 -7.09
C PHE A 85 -6.15 10.75 -6.79
N SER A 86 -6.81 10.07 -5.84
CA SER A 86 -8.22 10.34 -5.49
C SER A 86 -8.42 11.72 -4.85
N GLY A 87 -7.38 12.25 -4.18
CA GLY A 87 -7.48 13.43 -3.32
C GLY A 87 -8.29 13.21 -2.02
N THR A 88 -8.77 11.98 -1.78
CA THR A 88 -9.49 11.61 -0.55
C THR A 88 -8.83 10.38 0.06
N TYR A 89 -8.21 10.57 1.23
CA TYR A 89 -7.48 9.53 1.96
C TYR A 89 -8.08 9.42 3.36
N ASP A 90 -9.24 8.77 3.43
CA ASP A 90 -10.03 8.59 4.64
C ASP A 90 -10.07 7.11 5.07
N GLU A 91 -10.90 6.78 6.06
CA GLU A 91 -11.06 5.41 6.54
C GLU A 91 -11.48 4.41 5.45
N ALA A 92 -12.28 4.85 4.46
CA ALA A 92 -12.70 3.99 3.36
C ALA A 92 -11.51 3.64 2.47
N TYR A 93 -10.65 4.63 2.18
CA TYR A 93 -9.36 4.41 1.52
C TYR A 93 -8.52 3.39 2.30
N THR A 94 -8.40 3.54 3.63
CA THR A 94 -7.63 2.60 4.48
C THR A 94 -8.15 1.18 4.38
N ARG A 95 -9.47 0.99 4.55
CA ARG A 95 -10.09 -0.35 4.50
C ARG A 95 -9.80 -1.04 3.18
N GLN A 96 -9.84 -0.30 2.08
CA GLN A 96 -9.50 -0.84 0.78
C GLN A 96 -8.03 -1.26 0.70
N ARG A 97 -7.08 -0.46 1.18
CA ARG A 97 -5.64 -0.80 1.17
C ARG A 97 -5.31 -1.97 2.10
N MET A 98 -5.93 -2.01 3.27
CA MET A 98 -5.87 -3.15 4.17
C MET A 98 -6.40 -4.40 3.48
N GLN A 99 -7.56 -4.33 2.82
CA GLN A 99 -8.12 -5.48 2.11
C GLN A 99 -7.19 -5.99 1.00
N ILE A 100 -6.51 -5.10 0.27
CA ILE A 100 -5.48 -5.49 -0.71
C ILE A 100 -4.38 -6.28 0.00
N GLY A 101 -3.82 -5.77 1.10
CA GLY A 101 -2.82 -6.48 1.89
C GLY A 101 -3.29 -7.86 2.37
N HIS A 102 -4.53 -7.96 2.89
CA HIS A 102 -5.13 -9.23 3.32
C HIS A 102 -5.28 -10.23 2.17
N ILE A 103 -5.60 -9.77 0.96
CA ILE A 103 -5.66 -10.65 -0.22
C ILE A 103 -4.27 -11.22 -0.51
N HIS A 104 -3.22 -10.39 -0.48
CA HIS A 104 -1.86 -10.85 -0.73
C HIS A 104 -1.39 -11.85 0.33
N VAL A 105 -1.68 -11.59 1.60
CA VAL A 105 -1.44 -12.51 2.71
C VAL A 105 -2.17 -13.84 2.49
N ARG A 106 -3.47 -13.80 2.13
CA ARG A 106 -4.29 -14.99 1.94
C ARG A 106 -3.77 -15.91 0.84
N ILE A 107 -3.25 -15.36 -0.24
CA ILE A 107 -2.65 -16.15 -1.34
C ILE A 107 -1.20 -16.57 -1.04
N GLY A 108 -0.66 -16.20 0.12
CA GLY A 108 0.70 -16.53 0.53
C GLY A 108 1.78 -15.80 -0.28
N LEU A 109 1.46 -14.64 -0.85
CA LEU A 109 2.40 -13.85 -1.67
C LEU A 109 3.40 -13.13 -0.76
N PRO A 110 4.72 -13.38 -0.89
CA PRO A 110 5.72 -12.71 -0.07
C PRO A 110 5.71 -11.19 -0.28
N VAL A 111 5.66 -10.43 0.82
CA VAL A 111 5.59 -8.95 0.83
C VAL A 111 6.70 -8.26 0.03
N ARG A 112 7.86 -8.92 -0.11
CA ARG A 112 8.98 -8.42 -0.92
C ARG A 112 8.61 -8.20 -2.40
N TYR A 113 7.65 -8.94 -2.96
CA TYR A 113 7.28 -8.81 -4.37
C TYR A 113 6.52 -7.51 -4.66
N PRO A 114 5.40 -7.19 -4.00
CA PRO A 114 4.75 -5.89 -4.22
C PRO A 114 5.68 -4.71 -3.89
N LEU A 115 6.54 -4.83 -2.86
CA LEU A 115 7.56 -3.80 -2.55
C LEU A 115 8.59 -3.63 -3.67
N ALA A 116 9.09 -4.72 -4.26
CA ALA A 116 10.05 -4.66 -5.35
C ALA A 116 9.45 -4.01 -6.61
N MET A 117 8.15 -4.21 -6.85
CA MET A 117 7.45 -3.65 -8.01
C MET A 117 7.16 -2.14 -7.91
N LEU A 118 7.41 -1.51 -6.78
CA LEU A 118 7.27 -0.06 -6.64
C LEU A 118 8.21 0.69 -7.59
N ASP A 119 9.35 0.11 -7.98
CA ASP A 119 10.26 0.71 -8.96
C ASP A 119 9.61 0.87 -10.36
N VAL A 120 8.63 0.01 -10.69
CA VAL A 120 7.81 0.13 -11.91
C VAL A 120 6.80 1.24 -11.73
N ILE A 121 6.12 1.29 -10.58
CA ILE A 121 4.99 2.20 -10.35
C ILE A 121 5.44 3.65 -10.18
N ILE A 122 6.54 3.88 -9.44
CA ILE A 122 7.02 5.21 -9.06
C ILE A 122 7.19 6.13 -10.29
N PRO A 123 7.94 5.76 -11.34
CA PRO A 123 8.14 6.63 -12.50
C PRO A 123 6.84 7.09 -13.16
N PHE A 124 5.83 6.22 -13.23
CA PHE A 124 4.53 6.59 -13.80
C PHE A 124 3.76 7.56 -12.92
N GLY A 125 3.77 7.36 -11.60
CA GLY A 125 3.13 8.30 -10.68
C GLY A 125 3.85 9.64 -10.61
N GLU A 126 5.18 9.66 -10.70
CA GLU A 126 5.95 10.90 -10.81
C GLU A 126 5.65 11.64 -12.13
N GLU A 127 5.50 10.92 -13.24
CA GLU A 127 5.11 11.52 -14.53
C GLU A 127 3.70 12.12 -14.48
N VAL A 128 2.76 11.47 -13.80
CA VAL A 128 1.43 12.03 -13.55
C VAL A 128 1.53 13.29 -12.69
N ALA A 129 2.30 13.25 -11.60
CA ALA A 129 2.50 14.38 -10.70
C ALA A 129 3.12 15.61 -11.41
N ARG A 130 4.02 15.39 -12.37
CA ARG A 130 4.66 16.46 -13.16
C ARG A 130 3.70 17.22 -14.08
N GLN A 131 2.52 16.67 -14.37
CA GLN A 131 1.48 17.34 -15.16
C GLN A 131 0.66 18.36 -14.34
N SER A 132 0.89 18.42 -13.03
CA SER A 132 0.29 19.44 -12.16
C SER A 132 0.74 20.84 -12.52
N PRO A 133 -0.09 21.89 -12.31
CA PRO A 133 0.37 23.28 -12.34
C PRO A 133 1.44 23.58 -11.27
N ARG A 134 1.58 22.71 -10.26
CA ARG A 134 2.60 22.78 -9.20
C ARG A 134 3.34 21.44 -9.09
N PRO A 135 4.24 21.12 -10.03
CA PRO A 135 4.89 19.81 -10.14
C PRO A 135 5.63 19.36 -8.88
N GLU A 136 6.39 20.26 -8.24
CA GLU A 136 7.20 19.92 -7.07
C GLU A 136 6.35 19.55 -5.85
N GLN A 137 5.23 20.26 -5.65
CA GLN A 137 4.28 19.98 -4.58
C GLN A 137 3.51 18.69 -4.85
N ALA A 138 3.04 18.48 -6.09
CA ALA A 138 2.37 17.24 -6.48
C ALA A 138 3.30 16.01 -6.37
N LEU A 139 4.58 16.16 -6.72
CA LEU A 139 5.57 15.10 -6.59
C LEU A 139 5.81 14.73 -5.12
N THR A 140 5.90 15.73 -4.26
CA THR A 140 6.02 15.54 -2.80
C THR A 140 4.78 14.85 -2.24
N ALA A 141 3.59 15.31 -2.62
CA ALA A 141 2.31 14.72 -2.23
C ALA A 141 2.19 13.25 -2.68
N PHE A 142 2.53 12.96 -3.94
CA PHE A 142 2.49 11.61 -4.50
C PHE A 142 3.40 10.66 -3.71
N ARG A 143 4.64 11.08 -3.40
CA ARG A 143 5.57 10.29 -2.60
C ARG A 143 5.06 10.04 -1.19
N LYS A 144 4.42 11.02 -0.56
CA LYS A 144 3.75 10.85 0.74
C LYS A 144 2.62 9.82 0.65
N VAL A 145 1.71 9.97 -0.32
CA VAL A 145 0.57 9.04 -0.46
C VAL A 145 1.03 7.63 -0.81
N LEU A 146 2.03 7.46 -1.66
CA LEU A 146 2.58 6.14 -1.97
C LEU A 146 3.22 5.49 -0.73
N ALA A 147 3.99 6.24 0.05
CA ALA A 147 4.58 5.72 1.28
C ALA A 147 3.51 5.37 2.34
N LEU A 148 2.45 6.16 2.43
CA LEU A 148 1.27 5.86 3.26
C LEU A 148 0.59 4.56 2.82
N ASP A 149 0.38 4.38 1.51
CA ASP A 149 -0.19 3.16 0.94
C ASP A 149 0.66 1.93 1.28
N VAL A 150 1.98 2.07 1.13
CA VAL A 150 2.97 1.04 1.44
C VAL A 150 2.92 0.64 2.91
N ALA A 151 2.86 1.61 3.81
CA ALA A 151 2.76 1.37 5.24
C ALA A 151 1.47 0.63 5.61
N VAL A 152 0.32 1.09 5.09
CA VAL A 152 -0.99 0.50 5.38
C VAL A 152 -1.11 -0.92 4.82
N PHE A 153 -0.72 -1.17 3.56
CA PHE A 153 -0.82 -2.53 3.04
C PHE A 153 0.15 -3.49 3.76
N ASN A 154 1.37 -3.03 4.12
CA ASN A 154 2.35 -3.83 4.84
C ASN A 154 1.85 -4.17 6.26
N GLN A 155 1.08 -3.28 6.88
CA GLN A 155 0.44 -3.53 8.16
C GLN A 155 -0.45 -4.77 8.14
N ALA A 156 -1.11 -5.08 7.03
CA ALA A 156 -1.92 -6.29 6.93
C ALA A 156 -1.09 -7.58 7.07
N TYR A 157 0.17 -7.57 6.61
CA TYR A 157 1.09 -8.69 6.80
C TYR A 157 1.50 -8.83 8.26
N GLU A 158 1.87 -7.72 8.91
CA GLU A 158 2.22 -7.73 10.34
C GLU A 158 1.04 -8.19 11.19
N ASN A 159 -0.16 -7.66 10.93
CA ASN A 159 -1.38 -8.03 11.64
C ASN A 159 -1.66 -9.54 11.55
N ASN A 160 -1.47 -10.13 10.37
CA ASN A 160 -1.67 -11.57 10.19
C ASN A 160 -0.65 -12.40 10.98
N GLN A 161 0.63 -12.06 10.90
CA GLN A 161 1.70 -12.75 11.64
C GLN A 161 1.46 -12.66 13.15
N LEU A 162 1.15 -11.44 13.62
CA LEU A 162 0.93 -11.18 15.02
C LEU A 162 -0.33 -11.87 15.55
N LYS A 163 -1.42 -11.89 14.78
CA LYS A 163 -2.64 -12.60 15.14
C LYS A 163 -2.36 -14.08 15.42
N HIS A 164 -1.73 -14.77 14.48
CA HIS A 164 -1.43 -16.20 14.64
C HIS A 164 -0.47 -16.48 15.79
N LEU A 165 0.57 -15.65 15.96
CA LEU A 165 1.48 -15.83 17.08
C LEU A 165 0.78 -15.55 18.42
N SER A 166 -0.06 -14.52 18.49
CA SER A 166 -0.85 -14.20 19.69
C SER A 166 -1.79 -15.34 20.07
N GLU A 167 -2.43 -15.98 19.10
CA GLU A 167 -3.28 -17.17 19.32
C GLU A 167 -2.46 -18.35 19.89
N LEU A 168 -1.23 -18.54 19.42
CA LEU A 168 -0.34 -19.63 19.88
C LEU A 168 0.22 -19.40 21.29
N VAL A 169 0.58 -18.16 21.63
CA VAL A 169 1.28 -17.83 22.90
C VAL A 169 0.34 -17.27 23.97
N GLY A 170 -0.95 -17.15 23.68
CA GLY A 170 -1.98 -16.71 24.62
C GLY A 170 -2.01 -15.20 24.87
N GLY A 171 -1.42 -14.38 24.01
CA GLY A 171 -1.53 -12.92 24.12
C GLY A 171 -0.61 -12.11 23.21
N GLU A 172 -1.13 -10.98 22.73
CA GLU A 172 -0.44 -10.11 21.77
C GLU A 172 0.86 -9.52 22.34
N ARG A 173 0.87 -9.15 23.63
CA ARG A 173 2.07 -8.63 24.28
C ARG A 173 3.23 -9.62 24.21
N LEU A 174 2.98 -10.88 24.58
CA LEU A 174 4.02 -11.92 24.54
C LEU A 174 4.45 -12.20 23.09
N ALA A 175 3.50 -12.23 22.15
CA ALA A 175 3.81 -12.37 20.74
C ALA A 175 4.75 -11.26 20.23
N ARG A 176 4.49 -10.00 20.57
CA ARG A 176 5.38 -8.87 20.21
C ARG A 176 6.76 -8.96 20.87
N LEU A 177 6.84 -9.42 22.12
CA LEU A 177 8.13 -9.63 22.81
C LEU A 177 8.93 -10.75 22.14
N LEU A 178 8.29 -11.86 21.78
CA LEU A 178 8.94 -12.97 21.05
C LEU A 178 9.44 -12.53 19.67
N LEU A 179 8.64 -11.78 18.91
CA LEU A 179 9.08 -11.21 17.62
C LEU A 179 10.27 -10.27 17.78
N ALA A 180 10.38 -9.57 18.91
CA ALA A 180 11.51 -8.72 19.24
C ALA A 180 12.74 -9.48 19.80
N GLY A 181 12.68 -10.82 19.91
CA GLY A 181 13.74 -11.63 20.51
C GLY A 181 13.87 -11.46 22.03
N LYS A 182 12.78 -11.05 22.70
CA LYS A 182 12.72 -10.71 24.14
C LYS A 182 11.77 -11.62 24.94
N GLY A 183 11.24 -12.67 24.33
CA GLY A 183 10.31 -13.61 24.99
C GLY A 183 10.99 -14.78 25.65
#